data_AF-A0A9Q0XF44-F1
#
_entry.id   AF-A0A9Q0XF44-F1
#
_cell.length_a   1.000
_cell.length_b   1.000
_cell.length_c   1.000
_cell.angle_alpha   90.00
_cell.angle_beta   90.00
_cell.angle_gamma   90.00
#
_symmetry.space_group_name_H-M   'P 1'
#
loop_
_entity.id
_entity.type
_entity.pdbx_description
1 polymer ?
#
loop_
_entity_poly.entity_id
_entity_poly.type
_entity_poly.pdbx_seq_one_letter_code
_entity_poly.pdbx_strand_id
1 'polypeptide(L)'
;MHRFSGLAKEAARPAGHPERLVASLAGSSLPRRSRAPPLLHPSGPGSGGAPPRQPPVRWRSSAAKASAVQMKEKPAREKILTLESMNPQVKAVEYAVRGPIVLKAGEIEKELRKGIKKPFTEVIKANIGDAHAMGQQPITFLRQVVALCTYPNLLDSPSFPEDSKKRARRILQGCGGNSLGSYSASQGVNCIREDVAAYIERRDGGIPADPDNIYLTTGASDGIATILKILVSGVGDPEPA
;
A
#
# COMPACT_ATOMS: atom_id res chain seq x y z
N MET A 1 -23.86 41.70 -15.91
CA MET A 1 -23.33 42.60 -16.95
C MET A 1 -21.98 43.12 -16.48
N HIS A 2 -20.88 42.63 -17.04
CA HIS A 2 -19.70 43.40 -17.45
C HIS A 2 -18.82 42.46 -18.27
N ARG A 3 -18.59 42.86 -19.52
CA ARG A 3 -17.87 42.13 -20.56
C ARG A 3 -16.38 42.39 -20.39
N PHE A 4 -15.56 41.36 -20.58
CA PHE A 4 -14.24 41.54 -21.19
C PHE A 4 -14.20 40.67 -22.45
N SER A 5 -13.99 41.33 -23.58
CA SER A 5 -14.01 40.80 -24.93
C SER A 5 -12.80 41.34 -25.71
N GLY A 6 -12.14 40.45 -26.46
CA GLY A 6 -11.17 40.77 -27.51
C GLY A 6 -9.74 40.98 -27.00
N LEU A 7 -8.68 40.51 -27.65
CA LEU A 7 -8.47 40.04 -29.02
C LEU A 7 -7.30 39.01 -28.97
N ALA A 8 -7.42 37.82 -29.55
CA ALA A 8 -7.34 37.43 -30.97
C ALA A 8 -5.94 36.83 -31.27
N LYS A 9 -5.88 35.53 -31.62
CA LYS A 9 -5.70 35.01 -33.01
C LYS A 9 -4.24 35.10 -33.47
N GLU A 10 -3.61 34.15 -34.16
CA GLU A 10 -4.02 32.94 -34.86
C GLU A 10 -2.75 32.38 -35.51
N ALA A 11 -2.58 31.06 -35.55
CA ALA A 11 -1.88 30.38 -36.65
C ALA A 11 -2.17 28.89 -36.53
N ALA A 12 -3.02 28.39 -37.41
CA ALA A 12 -3.23 26.98 -37.63
C ALA A 12 -2.94 26.64 -39.10
N ARG A 13 -2.43 25.42 -39.29
CA ARG A 13 -2.59 24.49 -40.44
C ARG A 13 -1.47 24.46 -41.52
N PRO A 14 -1.41 23.39 -42.36
CA PRO A 14 -1.25 21.96 -42.01
C PRO A 14 -0.37 21.18 -43.05
N ALA A 15 -0.27 19.85 -42.90
CA ALA A 15 -0.32 18.80 -43.95
C ALA A 15 0.78 17.72 -43.89
N GLY A 16 0.39 16.45 -44.09
CA GLY A 16 1.19 15.45 -44.81
C GLY A 16 1.63 14.18 -44.06
N HIS A 17 0.78 13.14 -44.08
CA HIS A 17 1.09 11.69 -43.88
C HIS A 17 2.08 11.12 -44.93
N PRO A 18 2.44 9.81 -44.96
CA PRO A 18 2.81 8.81 -43.92
C PRO A 18 4.12 8.03 -44.29
N GLU A 19 4.43 6.97 -43.52
CA GLU A 19 5.40 5.88 -43.77
C GLU A 19 6.91 6.12 -43.57
N ARG A 20 7.50 5.38 -42.60
CA ARG A 20 8.31 4.19 -42.92
C ARG A 20 8.69 3.40 -41.66
N LEU A 21 8.20 2.17 -41.65
CA LEU A 21 8.67 1.03 -40.89
C LEU A 21 10.13 0.73 -41.30
N VAL A 22 11.05 0.66 -40.34
CA VAL A 22 12.32 -0.04 -40.52
C VAL A 22 12.42 -1.10 -39.44
N ALA A 23 12.02 -2.31 -39.84
CA ALA A 23 12.41 -3.54 -39.17
C ALA A 23 13.90 -3.78 -39.45
N SER A 24 14.71 -3.95 -38.40
CA SER A 24 16.03 -4.54 -38.51
C SER A 24 15.96 -5.98 -37.99
N LEU A 25 15.83 -6.90 -38.95
CA LEU A 25 16.06 -8.33 -38.76
C LEU A 25 17.56 -8.61 -38.94
N ALA A 26 18.21 -9.04 -37.87
CA ALA A 26 19.38 -9.90 -37.89
C ALA A 26 19.21 -10.84 -36.67
N GLY A 27 19.07 -12.16 -36.77
CA GLY A 27 19.52 -13.05 -37.82
C GLY A 27 20.89 -13.62 -37.47
N SER A 28 21.00 -14.42 -36.40
CA SER A 28 22.06 -15.43 -36.27
C SER A 28 21.78 -16.42 -35.13
N SER A 29 21.34 -17.61 -35.52
CA SER A 29 21.82 -18.94 -35.09
C SER A 29 22.06 -19.22 -33.60
N LEU A 30 21.18 -20.04 -33.04
CA LEU A 30 21.46 -21.01 -31.97
C LEU A 30 22.66 -21.91 -32.31
N PRO A 31 23.36 -22.40 -31.27
CA PRO A 31 23.63 -23.83 -31.23
C PRO A 31 23.06 -24.52 -29.98
N ARG A 32 22.69 -25.77 -30.22
CA ARG A 32 22.11 -26.77 -29.32
C ARG A 32 23.00 -27.11 -28.12
N ARG A 33 22.32 -27.29 -26.97
CA ARG A 33 22.49 -28.30 -25.90
C ARG A 33 23.88 -28.91 -25.67
N SER A 34 24.37 -28.74 -24.43
CA SER A 34 25.05 -29.82 -23.70
C SER A 34 24.30 -30.12 -22.41
N ARG A 35 23.76 -31.34 -22.30
CA ARG A 35 23.17 -31.92 -21.08
C ARG A 35 24.31 -32.21 -20.10
N ALA A 36 24.19 -31.71 -18.86
CA ALA A 36 25.02 -32.17 -17.75
C ALA A 36 24.59 -33.59 -17.33
N PRO A 37 25.52 -34.48 -16.95
CA PRO A 37 25.20 -35.84 -16.50
C PRO A 37 24.69 -35.84 -15.04
N PRO A 38 23.91 -36.86 -14.64
CA PRO A 38 23.37 -36.95 -13.28
C PRO A 38 24.45 -37.37 -12.28
N LEU A 39 24.43 -36.74 -11.10
CA LEU A 39 25.28 -37.10 -9.96
C LEU A 39 24.81 -38.44 -9.37
N LEU A 40 25.69 -39.43 -9.42
CA LEU A 40 25.58 -40.72 -8.74
C LEU A 40 25.91 -40.55 -7.26
N HIS A 41 25.01 -41.00 -6.38
CA HIS A 41 25.30 -41.19 -4.95
C HIS A 41 26.24 -42.40 -4.77
N PRO A 42 27.28 -42.30 -3.91
CA PRO A 42 28.07 -43.46 -3.54
C PRO A 42 27.34 -44.30 -2.49
N SER A 43 27.28 -45.60 -2.75
CA SER A 43 26.90 -46.66 -1.82
C SER A 43 28.11 -47.03 -0.95
N GLY A 44 27.88 -47.25 0.33
CA GLY A 44 28.84 -47.80 1.29
C GLY A 44 28.13 -48.68 2.33
N PRO A 45 28.79 -49.71 2.89
CA PRO A 45 28.13 -50.90 3.44
C PRO A 45 27.91 -50.81 4.96
N GLY A 46 26.90 -51.52 5.47
CA GLY A 46 26.65 -51.62 6.91
C GLY A 46 25.57 -52.63 7.25
N SER A 47 26.01 -53.84 7.61
CA SER A 47 25.24 -54.97 8.12
C SER A 47 24.56 -54.68 9.46
N GLY A 48 23.28 -55.05 9.60
CA GLY A 48 22.57 -55.13 10.88
C GLY A 48 21.27 -55.90 10.72
N GLY A 49 21.15 -57.04 11.40
CA GLY A 49 20.09 -58.04 11.19
C GLY A 49 18.67 -57.57 11.47
N ALA A 50 17.72 -58.09 10.70
CA ALA A 50 16.29 -57.91 10.90
C ALA A 50 15.73 -58.97 11.88
N PRO A 51 14.90 -58.60 12.88
CA PRO A 51 14.21 -59.56 13.74
C PRO A 51 12.95 -60.12 13.06
N PRO A 52 12.41 -61.27 13.51
CA PRO A 52 11.39 -62.03 12.78
C PRO A 52 10.01 -61.35 12.79
N ARG A 53 9.30 -61.50 11.67
CA ARG A 53 7.94 -60.97 11.44
C ARG A 53 6.90 -61.75 12.25
N GLN A 54 6.11 -61.05 13.06
CA GLN A 54 4.90 -61.60 13.70
C GLN A 54 3.72 -61.63 12.71
N PRO A 55 2.78 -62.59 12.84
CA PRO A 55 1.62 -62.68 11.96
C PRO A 55 0.60 -61.55 12.24
N PRO A 56 -0.21 -61.15 11.25
CA PRO A 56 -1.11 -60.01 11.40
C PRO A 56 -2.28 -60.34 12.33
N VAL A 57 -2.50 -59.48 13.32
CA VAL A 57 -3.66 -59.52 14.23
C VAL A 57 -4.90 -59.08 13.45
N ARG A 58 -5.84 -60.01 13.24
CA ARG A 58 -7.12 -59.75 12.57
C ARG A 58 -8.08 -59.04 13.53
N TRP A 59 -8.13 -57.72 13.46
CA TRP A 59 -9.11 -56.91 14.18
C TRP A 59 -10.52 -57.17 13.60
N ARG A 60 -11.40 -57.77 14.41
CA ARG A 60 -12.84 -57.86 14.10
C ARG A 60 -13.48 -56.51 14.43
N SER A 61 -13.83 -55.73 13.41
CA SER A 61 -14.67 -54.54 13.58
C SER A 61 -16.12 -54.99 13.85
N SER A 62 -16.62 -54.75 15.06
CA SER A 62 -18.06 -54.77 15.33
C SER A 62 -18.68 -53.54 14.68
N ALA A 63 -19.54 -53.74 13.68
CA ALA A 63 -20.31 -52.67 13.08
C ALA A 63 -21.46 -52.28 14.03
N ALA A 64 -21.18 -51.40 14.98
CA ALA A 64 -22.22 -50.69 15.71
C ALA A 64 -22.81 -49.62 14.77
N LYS A 65 -24.11 -49.72 14.48
CA LYS A 65 -24.86 -48.68 13.76
C LYS A 65 -24.84 -47.41 14.59
N ALA A 66 -24.08 -46.40 14.18
CA ALA A 66 -24.17 -45.06 14.74
C ALA A 66 -25.51 -44.45 14.30
N SER A 67 -26.42 -44.21 15.25
CA SER A 67 -27.60 -43.38 14.99
C SER A 67 -27.14 -41.97 14.66
N ALA A 68 -27.60 -41.44 13.53
CA ALA A 68 -27.40 -40.05 13.16
C ALA A 68 -28.06 -39.17 14.23
N VAL A 69 -27.25 -38.55 15.09
CA VAL A 69 -27.69 -37.49 15.99
C VAL A 69 -28.01 -36.30 15.11
N GLN A 70 -29.30 -35.99 14.94
CA GLN A 70 -29.72 -34.72 14.36
C GLN A 70 -29.15 -33.59 15.22
N MET A 71 -28.13 -32.91 14.70
CA MET A 71 -27.69 -31.65 15.30
C MET A 71 -28.81 -30.64 15.07
N LYS A 72 -29.55 -30.32 16.13
CA LYS A 72 -30.38 -29.11 16.17
C LYS A 72 -29.46 -27.94 15.85
N GLU A 73 -29.72 -27.25 14.74
CA GLU A 73 -29.07 -25.98 14.44
C GLU A 73 -29.25 -25.06 15.65
N LYS A 74 -28.14 -24.61 16.24
CA LYS A 74 -28.20 -23.58 17.27
C LYS A 74 -28.79 -22.33 16.62
N PRO A 75 -29.80 -21.68 17.25
CA PRO A 75 -30.30 -20.41 16.73
C PRO A 75 -29.11 -19.45 16.61
N ALA A 76 -29.00 -18.78 15.46
CA ALA A 76 -27.98 -17.78 15.23
C ALA A 76 -28.06 -16.76 16.37
N ARG A 77 -26.94 -16.55 17.08
CA ARG A 77 -26.89 -15.58 18.18
C ARG A 77 -27.26 -14.20 17.62
N GLU A 78 -28.14 -13.51 18.33
CA GLU A 78 -28.53 -12.15 17.99
C GLU A 78 -27.31 -11.23 17.99
N LYS A 79 -27.26 -10.29 17.04
CA LYS A 79 -26.14 -9.36 16.91
C LYS A 79 -26.23 -8.32 18.03
N ILE A 80 -25.23 -8.31 18.91
CA ILE A 80 -25.14 -7.35 20.03
C ILE A 80 -24.77 -5.94 19.52
N LEU A 81 -23.99 -5.85 18.43
CA LEU A 81 -23.67 -4.59 17.77
C LEU A 81 -24.57 -4.39 16.54
N THR A 82 -25.42 -3.37 16.60
CA THR A 82 -26.36 -2.96 15.55
C THR A 82 -26.18 -1.48 15.24
N LEU A 83 -26.80 -0.98 14.16
CA LEU A 83 -26.80 0.46 13.87
C LEU A 83 -27.50 1.24 15.00
N GLU A 84 -28.46 0.65 15.68
CA GLU A 84 -29.14 1.29 16.81
C GLU A 84 -28.19 1.44 18.01
N SER A 85 -27.44 0.38 18.36
CA SER A 85 -26.54 0.37 19.51
C SER A 85 -25.18 1.06 19.30
N MET A 86 -24.87 1.50 18.07
CA MET A 86 -23.63 2.18 17.74
C MET A 86 -23.57 3.62 18.29
N ASN A 87 -22.36 4.08 18.65
CA ASN A 87 -22.10 5.44 19.14
C ASN A 87 -22.76 6.49 18.22
N PRO A 88 -23.67 7.35 18.73
CA PRO A 88 -24.31 8.41 17.96
C PRO A 88 -23.35 9.30 17.17
N GLN A 89 -22.17 9.59 17.71
CA GLN A 89 -21.16 10.39 17.02
C GLN A 89 -20.61 9.69 15.77
N VAL A 90 -20.50 8.36 15.78
CA VAL A 90 -20.09 7.59 14.58
C VAL A 90 -21.21 7.57 13.55
N LYS A 91 -22.47 7.52 14.01
CA LYS A 91 -23.65 7.52 13.12
C LYS A 91 -23.85 8.87 12.42
N ALA A 92 -23.53 9.96 13.11
CA ALA A 92 -23.64 11.31 12.58
C ALA A 92 -22.48 11.70 11.64
N VAL A 93 -21.38 10.94 11.62
CA VAL A 93 -20.24 11.25 10.75
C VAL A 93 -20.53 10.84 9.31
N GLU A 94 -20.52 11.82 8.41
CA GLU A 94 -20.55 11.59 6.97
C GLU A 94 -19.17 11.81 6.35
N TYR A 95 -18.64 10.76 5.70
CA TYR A 95 -17.39 10.87 4.95
C TYR A 95 -17.67 10.91 3.44
N ALA A 96 -18.04 12.10 2.97
CA ALA A 96 -18.52 12.33 1.60
C ALA A 96 -17.52 12.01 0.47
N VAL A 97 -16.21 11.87 0.79
CA VAL A 97 -15.15 11.56 -0.19
C VAL A 97 -15.34 10.18 -0.84
N ARG A 98 -16.15 9.29 -0.23
CA ARG A 98 -16.53 7.98 -0.79
C ARG A 98 -18.05 7.78 -0.88
N GLY A 99 -18.79 8.84 -1.17
CA GLY A 99 -20.25 8.83 -1.28
C GLY A 99 -20.82 8.13 -2.53
N PRO A 100 -22.13 8.28 -2.80
CA PRO A 100 -22.86 7.57 -3.87
C PRO A 100 -22.24 7.71 -5.27
N ILE A 101 -21.65 8.86 -5.58
CA ILE A 101 -20.97 9.10 -6.86
C ILE A 101 -19.80 8.14 -7.05
N VAL A 102 -19.00 7.92 -6.01
CA VAL A 102 -17.84 7.01 -6.06
C VAL A 102 -18.29 5.56 -6.19
N LEU A 103 -19.39 5.18 -5.51
CA LEU A 103 -20.00 3.86 -5.65
C LEU A 103 -20.45 3.63 -7.09
N LYS A 104 -21.17 4.60 -7.66
CA LYS A 104 -21.65 4.50 -9.05
C LYS A 104 -20.52 4.48 -10.06
N ALA A 105 -19.48 5.29 -9.85
CA ALA A 105 -18.25 5.27 -10.64
C ALA A 105 -17.62 3.86 -10.63
N GLY A 106 -17.55 3.20 -9.47
CA GLY A 106 -17.05 1.83 -9.35
C GLY A 106 -17.91 0.78 -10.05
N GLU A 107 -19.24 0.95 -10.10
CA GLU A 107 -20.12 0.11 -10.91
C GLU A 107 -19.84 0.29 -12.41
N ILE A 108 -19.74 1.53 -12.87
CA ILE A 108 -19.46 1.87 -14.27
C ILE A 108 -18.10 1.29 -14.69
N GLU A 109 -17.07 1.36 -13.84
CA GLU A 109 -15.76 0.71 -14.08
C GLU A 109 -15.89 -0.81 -14.26
N LYS A 110 -16.81 -1.47 -13.52
CA LYS A 110 -17.06 -2.91 -13.67
C LYS A 110 -17.84 -3.20 -14.95
N GLU A 111 -18.79 -2.36 -15.33
CA GLU A 111 -19.56 -2.48 -16.57
C GLU A 111 -18.65 -2.34 -17.81
N LEU A 112 -17.78 -1.32 -17.82
CA LEU A 112 -16.78 -1.11 -18.88
C LEU A 112 -15.85 -2.32 -19.03
N ARG A 113 -15.38 -2.90 -17.91
CA ARG A 113 -14.56 -4.14 -17.92
C ARG A 113 -15.29 -5.36 -18.49
N LYS A 114 -16.62 -5.41 -18.39
CA LYS A 114 -17.45 -6.46 -19.01
C LYS A 114 -17.76 -6.19 -20.48
N GLY A 115 -17.25 -5.09 -21.06
CA GLY A 115 -17.50 -4.71 -22.44
C GLY A 115 -18.86 -4.03 -22.68
N ILE A 116 -19.55 -3.61 -21.62
CA ILE A 116 -20.80 -2.84 -21.75
C ILE A 116 -20.45 -1.47 -22.33
N LYS A 117 -21.01 -1.15 -23.50
CA LYS A 117 -20.77 0.12 -24.18
C LYS A 117 -21.36 1.29 -23.37
N LYS A 118 -20.55 2.32 -23.16
CA LYS A 118 -20.94 3.62 -22.60
C LYS A 118 -20.49 4.73 -23.57
N PRO A 119 -20.98 5.98 -23.41
CA PRO A 119 -20.51 7.12 -24.20
C PRO A 119 -19.04 7.52 -23.97
N PHE A 120 -18.31 6.80 -23.11
CA PHE A 120 -16.91 7.01 -22.74
C PHE A 120 -16.25 5.65 -22.50
N THR A 121 -14.92 5.61 -22.55
CA THR A 121 -14.14 4.36 -22.46
C THR A 121 -13.57 4.08 -21.08
N GLU A 122 -13.51 5.09 -20.22
CA GLU A 122 -12.93 4.99 -18.88
C GLU A 122 -13.60 5.94 -17.89
N VAL A 123 -13.35 5.71 -16.61
CA VAL A 123 -13.77 6.60 -15.52
C VAL A 123 -12.52 7.31 -15.00
N ILE A 124 -12.51 8.65 -15.10
CA ILE A 124 -11.43 9.47 -14.56
C ILE A 124 -11.82 9.91 -13.14
N LYS A 125 -11.03 9.51 -12.15
CA LYS A 125 -11.26 9.82 -10.72
C LYS A 125 -10.69 11.18 -10.35
N ALA A 126 -11.46 12.23 -10.59
CA ALA A 126 -11.11 13.60 -10.20
C ALA A 126 -11.61 14.00 -8.79
N ASN A 127 -11.99 13.02 -7.97
CA ASN A 127 -12.62 13.24 -6.66
C ASN A 127 -11.66 13.13 -5.47
N ILE A 128 -10.44 12.60 -5.67
CA ILE A 128 -9.42 12.42 -4.63
C ILE A 128 -8.09 12.91 -5.16
N GLY A 129 -7.34 13.64 -4.34
CA GLY A 129 -5.96 14.07 -4.62
C GLY A 129 -4.94 12.93 -4.54
N ASP A 130 -5.12 11.86 -5.32
CA ASP A 130 -4.14 10.77 -5.44
C ASP A 130 -3.26 10.99 -6.67
N ALA A 131 -2.25 11.84 -6.51
CA ALA A 131 -1.40 12.28 -7.61
C ALA A 131 -0.69 11.10 -8.32
N HIS A 132 -0.25 10.09 -7.57
CA HIS A 132 0.41 8.92 -8.14
C HIS A 132 -0.58 8.05 -8.94
N ALA A 133 -1.81 7.85 -8.44
CA ALA A 133 -2.84 7.16 -9.23
C ALA A 133 -3.19 7.92 -10.52
N MET A 134 -3.02 9.26 -10.53
CA MET A 134 -3.20 10.13 -11.69
C MET A 134 -1.93 10.29 -12.55
N GLY A 135 -0.89 9.47 -12.33
CA GLY A 135 0.29 9.39 -13.20
C GLY A 135 1.47 10.29 -12.83
N GLN A 136 1.41 11.01 -11.71
CA GLN A 136 2.56 11.75 -11.19
C GLN A 136 3.72 10.78 -10.95
N GLN A 137 4.85 11.04 -11.58
CA GLN A 137 6.04 10.21 -11.40
C GLN A 137 6.61 10.37 -9.99
N PRO A 138 6.92 9.27 -9.29
CA PRO A 138 7.55 9.35 -7.98
C PRO A 138 8.92 10.03 -8.02
N ILE A 139 9.25 10.78 -6.97
CA ILE A 139 10.57 11.43 -6.84
C ILE A 139 11.64 10.37 -6.52
N THR A 140 12.66 10.26 -7.37
CA THR A 140 13.72 9.24 -7.31
C THR A 140 14.48 9.23 -5.98
N PHE A 141 14.90 10.41 -5.49
CA PHE A 141 15.65 10.54 -4.24
C PHE A 141 14.88 9.96 -3.05
N LEU A 142 13.58 10.24 -2.95
CA LEU A 142 12.74 9.72 -1.87
C LEU A 142 12.65 8.19 -1.91
N ARG A 143 12.48 7.62 -3.11
CA ARG A 143 12.45 6.16 -3.29
C ARG A 143 13.77 5.50 -2.92
N GLN A 144 14.88 6.12 -3.29
CA GLN A 144 16.22 5.63 -2.99
C GLN A 144 16.46 5.57 -1.47
N VAL A 145 16.16 6.64 -0.76
CA VAL A 145 16.30 6.70 0.70
C VAL A 145 15.42 5.66 1.39
N VAL A 146 14.14 5.54 1.00
CA VAL A 146 13.24 4.52 1.56
C VAL A 146 13.78 3.12 1.33
N ALA A 147 14.20 2.79 0.10
CA ALA A 147 14.76 1.48 -0.22
C ALA A 147 16.01 1.15 0.61
N LEU A 148 16.92 2.11 0.77
CA LEU A 148 18.13 1.96 1.60
C LEU A 148 17.79 1.75 3.08
N CYS A 149 16.80 2.47 3.62
CA CYS A 149 16.38 2.27 5.00
C CYS A 149 15.64 0.95 5.21
N THR A 150 14.86 0.48 4.22
CA THR A 150 14.14 -0.80 4.29
C THR A 150 15.06 -2.00 4.10
N TYR A 151 16.11 -1.87 3.28
CA TYR A 151 17.11 -2.92 3.08
C TYR A 151 18.54 -2.36 3.16
N PRO A 152 19.09 -2.20 4.39
CA PRO A 152 20.37 -1.53 4.62
C PRO A 152 21.59 -2.13 3.93
N ASN A 153 21.55 -3.42 3.53
CA ASN A 153 22.64 -4.04 2.75
C ASN A 153 22.87 -3.33 1.40
N LEU A 154 21.89 -2.55 0.91
CA LEU A 154 22.04 -1.74 -0.30
C LEU A 154 22.91 -0.49 -0.11
N LEU A 155 23.32 -0.14 1.12
CA LEU A 155 24.23 0.98 1.38
C LEU A 155 25.59 0.79 0.68
N ASP A 156 26.04 -0.46 0.49
CA ASP A 156 27.29 -0.77 -0.21
C ASP A 156 27.12 -0.84 -1.74
N SER A 157 25.89 -0.80 -2.24
CA SER A 157 25.61 -0.90 -3.68
C SER A 157 26.08 0.35 -4.42
N PRO A 158 26.77 0.22 -5.57
CA PRO A 158 27.14 1.37 -6.40
C PRO A 158 25.94 2.00 -7.12
N SER A 159 24.76 1.37 -7.09
CA SER A 159 23.55 1.85 -7.79
C SER A 159 22.87 3.04 -7.09
N PHE A 160 23.30 3.42 -5.89
CA PHE A 160 22.71 4.50 -5.11
C PHE A 160 23.70 5.66 -4.95
N PRO A 161 23.25 6.92 -5.13
CA PRO A 161 24.10 8.07 -4.94
C PRO A 161 24.41 8.28 -3.45
N GLU A 162 25.56 8.91 -3.18
CA GLU A 162 26.09 9.03 -1.82
C GLU A 162 25.23 9.91 -0.91
N ASP A 163 24.54 10.91 -1.47
CA ASP A 163 23.62 11.77 -0.72
C ASP A 163 22.41 10.99 -0.17
N SER A 164 21.86 10.06 -0.96
CA SER A 164 20.79 9.15 -0.54
C SER A 164 21.28 8.19 0.55
N LYS A 165 22.49 7.64 0.41
CA LYS A 165 23.12 6.80 1.43
C LYS A 165 23.37 7.56 2.72
N LYS A 166 23.88 8.79 2.64
CA LYS A 166 24.09 9.67 3.80
C LYS A 166 22.78 9.96 4.51
N ARG A 167 21.71 10.27 3.78
CA ARG A 167 20.37 10.48 4.36
C ARG A 167 19.85 9.21 5.03
N ALA A 168 19.96 8.06 4.38
CA ALA A 168 19.51 6.79 4.93
C ALA A 168 20.27 6.41 6.21
N ARG A 169 21.61 6.56 6.23
CA ARG A 169 22.44 6.32 7.41
C ARG A 169 22.03 7.19 8.60
N ARG A 170 21.78 8.50 8.38
CA ARG A 170 21.33 9.40 9.45
C ARG A 170 19.96 8.98 10.01
N ILE A 171 19.03 8.57 9.15
CA ILE A 171 17.70 8.10 9.58
C ILE A 171 17.83 6.83 10.42
N LEU A 172 18.57 5.82 9.92
CA LEU A 172 18.77 4.56 10.64
C LEU A 172 19.41 4.80 12.01
N GLN A 173 20.45 5.64 12.09
CA GLN A 173 21.10 6.01 13.36
C GLN A 173 20.17 6.70 14.36
N GLY A 174 19.14 7.40 13.87
CA GLY A 174 18.11 7.99 14.73
C GLY A 174 17.10 6.98 15.27
N CYS A 175 17.03 5.78 14.69
CA CYS A 175 16.15 4.70 15.13
C CYS A 175 16.84 3.79 16.15
N GLY A 176 16.07 3.25 17.10
CA GLY A 176 16.58 2.24 18.03
C GLY A 176 17.20 1.05 17.29
N GLY A 177 18.39 0.62 17.72
CA GLY A 177 19.08 -0.52 17.09
C GLY A 177 19.40 -0.35 15.60
N ASN A 178 19.43 0.88 15.09
CA ASN A 178 19.61 1.18 13.66
C ASN A 178 18.53 0.55 12.75
N SER A 179 17.31 0.36 13.27
CA SER A 179 16.24 -0.35 12.56
C SER A 179 14.99 0.49 12.41
N LEU A 180 14.47 0.57 11.16
CA LEU A 180 13.16 1.18 10.90
C LEU A 180 12.00 0.48 11.62
N GLY A 181 12.16 -0.79 12.01
CA GLY A 181 11.13 -1.55 12.70
C GLY A 181 11.01 -1.24 14.19
N SER A 182 11.92 -0.44 14.74
CA SER A 182 11.90 -0.08 16.15
C SER A 182 10.90 1.04 16.42
N TYR A 183 10.24 0.98 17.59
CA TYR A 183 9.42 2.09 18.06
C TYR A 183 10.26 3.36 18.20
N SER A 184 9.66 4.50 17.87
CA SER A 184 10.21 5.82 18.18
C SER A 184 9.72 6.30 19.55
N ALA A 185 10.30 7.40 20.04
CA ALA A 185 9.64 8.20 21.06
C ALA A 185 8.25 8.65 20.60
N SER A 186 7.37 9.01 21.54
CA SER A 186 5.96 9.33 21.26
C SER A 186 5.76 10.48 20.26
N GLN A 187 6.66 11.47 20.25
CA GLN A 187 6.62 12.59 19.30
C GLN A 187 7.18 12.22 17.91
N GLY A 188 7.84 11.06 17.79
CA GLY A 188 8.56 10.62 16.61
C GLY A 188 10.07 10.58 16.78
N VAL A 189 10.77 10.15 15.73
CA VAL A 189 12.23 10.06 15.68
C VAL A 189 12.85 11.46 15.78
N ASN A 190 13.71 11.68 16.77
CA ASN A 190 14.28 12.99 17.08
C ASN A 190 14.95 13.66 15.87
N CYS A 191 15.81 12.91 15.17
CA CYS A 191 16.56 13.44 14.03
C CYS A 191 15.63 13.89 12.87
N ILE A 192 14.43 13.32 12.76
CA ILE A 192 13.41 13.72 11.78
C ILE A 192 12.68 14.98 12.25
N ARG A 193 12.37 15.10 13.55
CA ARG A 193 11.80 16.34 14.11
C ARG A 193 12.72 17.55 13.92
N GLU A 194 14.03 17.37 14.12
CA GLU A 194 15.04 18.38 13.82
C GLU A 194 15.04 18.78 12.34
N ASP A 195 14.93 17.81 11.41
CA ASP A 195 14.85 18.08 9.97
C ASP A 195 13.58 18.87 9.61
N VAL A 196 12.45 18.57 10.25
CA VAL A 196 11.17 19.28 10.07
C VAL A 196 11.27 20.71 10.59
N ALA A 197 11.80 20.91 11.79
CA ALA A 197 12.03 22.24 12.35
C ALA A 197 12.92 23.10 11.43
N ALA A 198 14.06 22.54 11.00
CA ALA A 198 14.95 23.24 10.07
C ALA A 198 14.31 23.50 8.70
N TYR A 199 13.41 22.63 8.24
CA TYR A 199 12.63 22.86 7.03
C TYR A 199 11.66 24.03 7.19
N ILE A 200 10.92 24.09 8.31
CA ILE A 200 9.98 25.18 8.62
C ILE A 200 10.74 26.50 8.70
N GLU A 201 11.86 26.55 9.42
CA GLU A 201 12.69 27.74 9.54
C GLU A 201 13.18 28.26 8.18
N ARG A 202 13.69 27.37 7.31
CA ARG A 202 14.10 27.76 5.95
C ARG A 202 12.92 28.25 5.10
N ARG A 203 11.77 27.59 5.18
CA ARG A 203 10.55 27.98 4.46
C ARG A 203 10.07 29.37 4.90
N ASP A 204 10.18 29.67 6.19
CA ASP A 204 9.64 30.87 6.82
C ASP A 204 10.67 32.02 6.91
N GLY A 205 11.77 31.94 6.16
CA GLY A 205 12.74 33.03 6.04
C GLY A 205 13.64 33.22 7.26
N GLY A 206 13.91 32.15 8.01
CA GLY A 206 14.79 32.16 9.19
C GLY A 206 14.05 32.35 10.52
N ILE A 207 12.71 32.31 10.53
CA ILE A 207 11.94 32.29 11.78
C ILE A 207 12.16 30.93 12.47
N PRO A 208 12.74 30.89 13.69
CA PRO A 208 13.09 29.63 14.33
C PRO A 208 11.88 28.74 14.58
N ALA A 209 12.06 27.43 14.38
CA ALA A 209 11.12 26.40 14.79
C ALA A 209 11.79 25.46 15.78
N ASP A 210 11.12 25.15 16.89
CA ASP A 210 11.62 24.25 17.92
C ASP A 210 11.21 22.80 17.60
N PRO A 211 12.16 21.84 17.48
CA PRO A 211 11.85 20.42 17.29
C PRO A 211 10.92 19.83 18.36
N ASP A 212 10.90 20.35 19.58
CA ASP A 212 10.06 19.83 20.67
C ASP A 212 8.58 20.24 20.54
N ASN A 213 8.30 21.19 19.65
CA ASN A 213 6.94 21.55 19.23
C ASN A 213 6.45 20.72 18.03
N ILE A 214 7.26 19.79 17.51
CA ILE A 214 6.93 18.97 16.33
C ILE A 214 6.48 17.56 16.76
N TYR A 215 5.28 17.17 16.32
CA TYR A 215 4.73 15.83 16.51
C TYR A 215 4.55 15.16 15.15
N LEU A 216 5.23 14.04 14.93
CA LEU A 216 5.06 13.22 13.74
C LEU A 216 3.80 12.35 13.90
N THR A 217 2.92 12.37 12.90
CA THR A 217 1.63 11.66 12.93
C THR A 217 1.46 10.75 11.73
N THR A 218 0.45 9.88 11.76
CA THR A 218 0.10 8.99 10.63
C THR A 218 -0.67 9.74 9.54
N GLY A 219 0.00 10.72 8.94
CA GLY A 219 -0.63 11.71 8.05
C GLY A 219 -1.34 12.82 8.82
N ALA A 220 -1.76 13.87 8.10
CA ALA A 220 -2.38 15.06 8.71
C ALA A 220 -3.72 14.74 9.41
N SER A 221 -4.48 13.76 8.90
CA SER A 221 -5.78 13.36 9.46
C SER A 221 -5.69 12.94 10.93
N ASP A 222 -4.64 12.22 11.31
CA ASP A 222 -4.39 11.78 12.68
C ASP A 222 -4.08 12.96 13.61
N GLY A 223 -3.29 13.92 13.12
CA GLY A 223 -3.04 15.18 13.84
C GLY A 223 -4.32 15.97 14.07
N ILE A 224 -5.17 16.14 13.05
CA ILE A 224 -6.46 16.84 13.18
C ILE A 224 -7.36 16.13 14.19
N ALA A 225 -7.50 14.81 14.09
CA ALA A 225 -8.34 14.03 15.01
C ALA A 225 -7.84 14.14 16.45
N THR A 226 -6.52 14.10 16.66
CA THR A 226 -5.91 14.25 17.99
C THR A 226 -6.18 15.64 18.57
N ILE A 227 -5.97 16.70 17.79
CA ILE A 227 -6.21 18.08 18.23
C ILE A 227 -7.71 18.33 18.53
N LEU A 228 -8.62 17.83 17.70
CA LEU A 228 -10.05 17.96 17.98
C LEU A 228 -10.45 17.20 19.24
N LYS A 229 -9.90 16.00 19.46
CA LYS A 229 -10.18 15.19 20.65
C LYS A 229 -9.74 15.88 21.95
N ILE A 230 -8.64 16.63 21.94
CA ILE A 230 -8.16 17.34 23.13
C ILE A 230 -8.91 18.67 23.37
N LEU A 231 -9.42 19.32 22.32
CA LEU A 231 -10.04 20.65 22.42
C LEU A 231 -11.56 20.59 22.62
N VAL A 232 -12.25 19.59 22.07
CA VAL A 232 -13.71 19.49 22.17
C VAL A 232 -14.12 19.03 23.56
N SER A 233 -14.79 19.91 24.30
CA SER A 233 -15.43 19.62 25.59
C SER A 233 -16.87 20.13 25.60
N GLY A 234 -17.78 19.39 26.21
CA GLY A 234 -19.22 19.73 26.29
C GLY A 234 -20.08 19.03 25.25
N VAL A 235 -21.39 19.29 25.30
CA VAL A 235 -22.38 18.79 24.33
C VAL A 235 -22.77 19.99 23.46
N GLY A 236 -22.56 19.91 22.15
CA GLY A 236 -23.07 20.93 21.24
C GLY A 236 -24.60 20.96 21.32
N ASP A 237 -25.20 22.14 21.35
CA ASP A 237 -26.66 22.26 21.34
C ASP A 237 -27.22 21.46 20.14
N PRO A 238 -28.25 20.62 20.35
CA PRO A 238 -28.85 19.89 19.25
C PRO A 238 -29.34 20.89 18.20
N GLU A 239 -28.97 20.65 16.95
CA GLU A 239 -29.44 21.45 15.82
C GLU A 239 -30.98 21.45 15.84
N PRO A 240 -31.64 22.62 15.74
CA PRO A 240 -33.09 22.66 15.68
C PRO A 240 -33.55 21.92 14.42
N ALA A 241 -34.51 21.00 14.62
CA ALA A 241 -35.11 20.15 13.60
C ALA A 241 -35.81 20.94 12.48
#